data_AF-G0ANP1-F1
#
_entry.id   AF-G0ANP1-F1
#
_cell.length_a   1.000
_cell.length_b   1.000
_cell.length_c   1.000
_cell.angle_alpha   90.00
_cell.angle_beta   90.00
_cell.angle_gamma   90.00
#
_symmetry.space_group_name_H-M   'P 1'
#
loop_
_entity.id
_entity.type
_entity.pdbx_description
1 polymer ?
#
loop_
_entity_poly.entity_id
_entity_poly.type
_entity_poly.pdbx_seq_one_letter_code
_entity_poly.pdbx_strand_id
1 'polypeptide(L)' 'MKKGKRSFDDYVAYFSEGLLSNVEIADKLGASKVNVWRMRQKWESGGNFIN' A
#
# COMPACT_ATOMS: atom_id res chain seq x y z
N MET A 1 3.40 -4.34 -21.97
CA MET A 1 3.30 -4.57 -20.52
C MET A 1 1.92 -4.14 -20.04
N LYS A 2 0.99 -5.09 -19.81
CA LYS A 2 -0.25 -4.74 -19.12
C LYS A 2 0.15 -4.32 -17.71
N LYS A 3 0.06 -3.02 -17.38
CA LYS A 3 0.11 -2.56 -15.99
C LYS A 3 -1.11 -3.20 -15.30
N GLY A 4 -0.93 -4.43 -14.81
CA GLY A 4 -1.93 -5.09 -13.98
C GLY A 4 -2.29 -4.12 -12.87
N LYS A 5 -3.59 -3.95 -12.59
CA LYS A 5 -4.03 -3.19 -11.43
C LYS A 5 -3.28 -3.75 -10.22
N ARG A 6 -2.40 -2.94 -9.64
CA ARG A 6 -1.65 -3.31 -8.43
C ARG A 6 -2.67 -3.63 -7.34
N SER A 7 -2.53 -4.80 -6.77
CA SER A 7 -3.48 -5.32 -5.79
C SER A 7 -3.12 -4.76 -4.42
N PHE A 8 -4.05 -4.86 -3.47
CA PHE A 8 -3.77 -4.51 -2.07
C PHE A 8 -2.56 -5.28 -1.53
N ASP A 9 -2.41 -6.53 -1.96
CA ASP A 9 -1.32 -7.44 -1.61
C ASP A 9 0.07 -6.86 -1.92
N ASP A 10 0.20 -6.15 -3.05
CA ASP A 10 1.45 -5.48 -3.43
C ASP A 10 1.87 -4.42 -2.41
N TYR A 11 0.92 -3.77 -1.74
CA TYR A 11 1.21 -2.81 -0.66
C TYR A 11 1.51 -3.52 0.66
N VAL A 12 0.79 -4.61 0.96
CA VAL A 12 0.93 -5.38 2.20
C VAL A 12 2.33 -5.99 2.35
N ALA A 13 2.93 -6.48 1.26
CA ALA A 13 4.30 -7.00 1.29
C ALA A 13 5.30 -5.97 1.86
N TYR A 14 5.20 -4.71 1.42
CA TYR A 14 6.08 -3.64 1.92
C TYR A 14 5.74 -3.18 3.34
N PHE A 15 4.46 -3.19 3.71
CA PHE A 15 4.07 -2.84 5.09
C PHE A 15 4.52 -3.89 6.09
N SER A 16 4.44 -5.18 5.73
CA SER A 16 4.88 -6.29 6.56
C SER A 16 6.39 -6.30 6.77
N GLU A 17 7.17 -5.88 5.76
CA GLU A 17 8.62 -5.74 5.91
C GLU A 17 9.00 -4.55 6.80
N GLY A 18 8.20 -3.48 6.82
CA GLY A 18 8.41 -2.31 7.69
C GLY A 18 9.64 -1.45 7.34
N LEU A 19 10.40 -1.83 6.31
CA LEU A 19 11.66 -1.20 5.93
C LEU A 19 11.48 0.07 5.08
N LEU A 20 10.34 0.24 4.41
CA LEU A 20 10.10 1.33 3.47
C LEU A 20 9.10 2.35 3.98
N SER A 21 9.43 3.62 3.77
CA SER A 21 8.51 4.74 4.03
C SER A 21 7.40 4.79 2.97
N ASN A 22 6.27 5.43 3.31
CA ASN A 22 5.15 5.60 2.38
C ASN A 22 5.56 6.28 1.05
N VAL A 23 6.62 7.10 1.08
CA VAL A 23 7.18 7.76 -0.11
C VAL A 23 7.90 6.77 -1.02
N GLU A 24 8.69 5.86 -0.46
CA GLU A 24 9.43 4.86 -1.23
C GLU A 24 8.50 3.79 -1.80
N ILE A 25 7.48 3.40 -1.03
CA ILE A 25 6.43 2.49 -1.50
C ILE A 25 5.65 3.15 -2.63
N ALA A 26 5.34 4.45 -2.53
CA ALA A 26 4.69 5.20 -3.60
C ALA A 26 5.54 5.22 -4.89
N ASP A 27 6.84 5.44 -4.78
CA ASP A 27 7.76 5.46 -5.92
C ASP A 27 7.88 4.08 -6.58
N LYS A 28 8.16 3.03 -5.78
CA LYS A 28 8.23 1.64 -6.26
C LYS A 28 6.93 1.16 -6.91
N LEU A 29 5.80 1.47 -6.29
CA LEU A 29 4.47 1.06 -6.79
C LEU A 29 3.89 2.06 -7.79
N GLY A 30 4.60 3.12 -8.16
CA GLY A 30 4.10 4.18 -9.03
C GLY A 30 2.71 4.67 -8.61
N ALA A 31 2.50 4.83 -7.30
CA ALA A 31 1.23 5.16 -6.68
C ALA A 31 1.32 6.51 -5.97
N SER A 32 0.18 7.13 -5.69
CA SER A 32 0.16 8.34 -4.86
C SER A 32 0.50 8.02 -3.41
N LYS A 33 1.27 8.90 -2.75
CA LYS A 33 1.53 8.85 -1.30
C LYS A 33 0.24 8.73 -0.49
N VAL A 34 -0.82 9.42 -0.91
CA VAL A 34 -2.14 9.37 -0.26
C VAL A 34 -2.76 7.98 -0.39
N ASN A 35 -2.58 7.31 -1.54
CA ASN A 35 -3.08 5.95 -1.73
C ASN A 35 -2.33 4.96 -0.83
N VAL A 36 -1.01 5.08 -0.74
CA VAL A 36 -0.18 4.26 0.16
C VAL A 36 -0.61 4.45 1.61
N TRP A 37 -0.82 5.71 2.04
CA TRP A 37 -1.26 6.00 3.40
C TRP A 37 -2.64 5.37 3.71
N ARG A 38 -3.61 5.46 2.79
CA ARG A 38 -4.91 4.78 2.94
C ARG A 38 -4.78 3.26 3.01
N MET A 39 -3.92 2.66 2.18
CA MET A 39 -3.67 1.21 2.22
C MET A 39 -2.98 0.79 3.52
N ARG A 40 -2.05 1.60 4.04
CA ARG A 40 -1.39 1.36 5.33
C ARG A 40 -2.39 1.41 6.47
N GLN A 41 -3.26 2.42 6.51
CA GLN A 41 -4.34 2.50 7.49
C GLN A 41 -5.28 1.30 7.40
N LYS A 42 -5.64 0.86 6.19
CA LYS A 42 -6.42 -0.37 5.95
C LYS A 42 -5.72 -1.63 6.49
N TRP A 43 -4.41 -1.72 6.29
CA TRP A 43 -3.58 -2.84 6.75
C TRP A 43 -3.42 -2.84 8.28
N GLU A 44 -3.07 -1.71 8.88
CA GLU A 44 -2.93 -1.55 10.34
C GLU A 44 -4.25 -1.78 11.07
N SER A 45 -5.38 -1.39 10.47
CA SER A 45 -6.72 -1.62 11.01
C SER A 45 -7.24 -3.05 10.80
N GLY A 46 -6.43 -3.96 10.23
CA GLY A 46 -6.83 -5.36 10.02
C GLY A 46 -7.97 -5.55 9.01
N GLY A 47 -8.18 -4.60 8.09
CA GLY A 47 -9.25 -4.66 7.10
C GLY A 47 -10.64 -4.28 7.59
N ASN A 48 -10.79 -3.82 8.84
CA ASN A 48 -12.09 -3.47 9.41
C ASN A 48 -12.43 -1.97 9.24
N PHE A 49 -12.56 -1.50 8.00
CA PHE A 49 -13.31 -0.27 7.73
C PHE A 49 -14.78 -0.65 7.54
N ILE A 50 -15.46 -0.90 8.66
CA ILE A 50 -16.93 -0.87 8.66
C ILE A 50 -17.32 0.60 8.72
N ASN A 51 -17.79 1.08 7.58
CA ASN A 51 -18.51 2.34 7.33
C ASN A 51 -17.72 3.66 7.43
#